data_AF-A0A6L7CQY7-F1
#
_entry.id   AF-A0A6L7CQY7-F1
#
_cell.length_a   1.000
_cell.length_b   1.000
_cell.length_c   1.000
_cell.angle_alpha   90.00
_cell.angle_beta   90.00
_cell.angle_gamma   90.00
#
_symmetry.space_group_name_H-M   'P 1'
#
loop_
_entity.id
_entity.type
_entity.pdbx_description
1 polymer ?
#
loop_
_entity_poly.entity_id
_entity_poly.type
_entity_poly.pdbx_seq_one_letter_code
_entity_poly.pdbx_strand_id
1 'polypeptide(L)' 'MRITIYTRNDCVQCHATKRAMENRGFDFEMINVDRVPEAAEALRAQGFRQLPVVIAGDLSWSGFR' A
#
# COMPACT_ATOMS: atom_id res chain seq x y z
N MET A 1 0.93 15.48 4.94
CA MET A 1 0.48 14.11 5.24
C MET A 1 1.32 13.16 4.42
N ARG A 2 1.85 12.07 5.00
CA ARG A 2 2.58 11.03 4.24
C ARG A 2 1.66 9.85 4.02
N ILE A 3 1.41 9.53 2.76
CA ILE A 3 0.66 8.33 2.36
C ILE A 3 1.68 7.30 1.89
N THR A 4 1.62 6.10 2.46
CA THR A 4 2.48 4.99 2.07
C THR A 4 1.60 3.86 1.57
N ILE A 5 1.87 3.41 0.36
CA ILE A 5 1.17 2.31 -0.31
C ILE A 5 2.14 1.15 -0.41
N TYR A 6 1.87 0.10 0.35
CA TYR A 6 2.56 -1.16 0.21
C TYR A 6 1.98 -1.93 -0.98
N THR A 7 2.86 -2.37 -1.85
CA THR A 7 2.55 -3.06 -3.10
C THR A 7 3.42 -4.30 -3.23
N ARG A 8 3.12 -5.14 -4.21
CA ARG A 8 3.99 -6.23 -4.69
C ARG A 8 4.04 -6.22 -6.22
N ASN A 9 4.92 -7.02 -6.80
CA ASN A 9 4.95 -7.25 -8.25
C ASN A 9 3.62 -7.89 -8.70
N ASP A 10 3.18 -7.54 -9.91
CA ASP A 10 1.99 -8.11 -10.56
C ASP A 10 0.68 -7.97 -9.76
N CYS A 11 0.54 -6.88 -8.99
CA CYS A 11 -0.63 -6.59 -8.18
C CYS A 11 -1.59 -5.62 -8.87
N VAL A 12 -2.62 -6.16 -9.54
CA VAL A 12 -3.64 -5.35 -10.26
C VAL A 12 -4.34 -4.33 -9.34
N GLN A 13 -4.70 -4.74 -8.12
CA GLN A 13 -5.35 -3.84 -7.15
C GLN A 13 -4.41 -2.71 -6.67
N CYS A 14 -3.11 -2.98 -6.59
CA CYS A 14 -2.11 -1.98 -6.24
C CYS A 14 -1.97 -0.94 -7.35
N HIS A 15 -1.99 -1.35 -8.62
CA HIS A 15 -2.02 -0.43 -9.75
C HIS A 15 -3.30 0.41 -9.77
N ALA A 16 -4.45 -0.16 -9.44
CA ALA A 16 -5.71 0.58 -9.33
C ALA A 16 -5.65 1.66 -8.23
N THR A 17 -5.11 1.30 -7.05
CA THR A 17 -4.95 2.23 -5.91
C THR A 17 -3.98 3.36 -6.25
N LYS A 18 -2.82 3.03 -6.86
CA LYS A 18 -1.86 4.02 -7.35
C LYS A 18 -2.53 5.05 -8.26
N ARG A 19 -3.23 4.57 -9.31
CA ARG A 19 -3.95 5.45 -10.25
C ARG A 19 -5.03 6.29 -9.56
N ALA A 20 -5.78 5.70 -8.63
CA ALA A 20 -6.83 6.40 -7.89
C ALA A 20 -6.29 7.52 -7.00
N MET A 21 -5.08 7.35 -6.44
CA MET A 21 -4.38 8.37 -5.66
C MET A 21 -3.79 9.46 -6.55
N GLU A 22 -3.13 9.08 -7.66
CA GLU A 22 -2.59 10.01 -8.65
C GLU A 22 -3.68 10.90 -9.25
N ASN A 23 -4.82 10.32 -9.63
CA ASN A 23 -5.95 11.06 -10.19
C ASN A 23 -6.58 12.05 -9.20
N ARG A 24 -6.41 11.82 -7.89
CA ARG A 24 -6.87 12.72 -6.84
C ARG A 24 -5.82 13.77 -6.45
N GLY A 25 -4.63 13.71 -7.04
CA GLY A 25 -3.53 14.64 -6.74
C GLY A 25 -2.88 14.39 -5.39
N PHE A 26 -2.92 13.16 -4.87
CA PHE A 26 -2.25 12.83 -3.63
C PHE A 26 -0.78 12.47 -3.86
N ASP A 27 0.10 13.01 -3.01
CA ASP A 27 1.48 12.55 -2.88
C ASP A 27 1.54 11.30 -2.00
N PHE A 28 2.13 10.24 -2.53
CA PHE A 28 2.32 8.98 -1.82
C PHE A 28 3.63 8.30 -2.21
N GLU A 29 4.12 7.46 -1.31
CA GLU A 29 5.25 6.58 -1.55
C GLU A 29 4.77 5.15 -1.76
N MET A 30 5.45 4.41 -2.65
CA MET A 30 5.19 3.00 -2.85
C MET A 30 6.34 2.15 -2.32
N ILE A 31 6.02 1.21 -1.44
CA ILE A 31 6.99 0.23 -0.92
C ILE A 31 6.65 -1.14 -1.50
N ASN A 32 7.58 -1.70 -2.28
CA ASN A 32 7.42 -3.03 -2.85
C ASN A 32 7.89 -4.09 -1.85
N VAL A 33 6.93 -4.84 -1.29
CA VAL A 33 7.21 -5.85 -0.27
C VAL A 33 7.96 -7.07 -0.82
N ASP A 34 7.99 -7.28 -2.13
CA ASP A 34 8.80 -8.34 -2.74
C ASP A 34 10.30 -7.99 -2.73
N ARG A 35 10.63 -6.69 -2.62
CA ARG A 35 12.01 -6.20 -2.50
C ARG A 35 12.43 -5.92 -1.06
N VAL A 36 11.45 -5.88 -0.15
CA VAL A 36 11.60 -5.47 1.25
C VAL A 36 10.82 -6.47 2.12
N PRO A 37 11.36 -7.68 2.35
CA PRO A 37 10.66 -8.74 3.07
C PRO A 37 10.26 -8.33 4.50
N GLU A 38 11.06 -7.47 5.14
CA GLU A 38 10.76 -6.93 6.47
C GLU A 38 9.45 -6.12 6.50
N ALA A 39 9.13 -5.41 5.40
CA ALA A 39 7.87 -4.69 5.29
C ALA A 39 6.70 -5.68 5.17
N ALA A 40 6.87 -6.80 4.47
CA ALA A 40 5.85 -7.84 4.37
C ALA A 40 5.53 -8.43 5.75
N GLU A 41 6.56 -8.75 6.54
CA GLU A 41 6.40 -9.30 7.89
C GLU A 41 5.75 -8.27 8.84
N ALA A 42 6.16 -7.00 8.77
CA ALA A 42 5.55 -5.94 9.56
C ALA A 42 4.04 -5.78 9.26
N LEU A 43 3.64 -5.87 7.99
CA LEU A 43 2.23 -5.81 7.60
C LEU A 43 1.44 -7.03 8.11
N ARG A 44 2.04 -8.22 8.05
CA ARG A 44 1.44 -9.44 8.58
C ARG A 44 1.24 -9.36 10.09
N ALA A 45 2.24 -8.84 10.82
CA ALA A 45 2.15 -8.62 12.26
C ALA A 45 1.06 -7.62 12.65
N GLN A 46 0.79 -6.63 11.79
CA GLN A 46 -0.34 -5.69 11.93
C GLN A 46 -1.70 -6.29 11.54
N GLY A 47 -1.73 -7.54 11.06
CA GLY A 47 -2.96 -8.25 10.70
C GLY A 47 -3.41 -8.06 9.26
N PHE A 48 -2.65 -7.34 8.42
CA PHE A 48 -2.96 -7.21 7.01
C PHE A 48 -2.66 -8.51 6.25
N ARG A 49 -3.65 -8.97 5.48
CA ARG A 49 -3.56 -10.23 4.71
C ARG A 49 -3.63 -10.05 3.19
N GLN A 50 -3.90 -8.83 2.73
CA GLN A 50 -4.06 -8.52 1.31
C GLN A 50 -3.37 -7.20 0.99
N LEU A 51 -2.92 -7.08 -0.26
CA LEU A 51 -2.35 -5.86 -0.82
C LEU A 51 -3.34 -5.24 -1.82
N PRO A 52 -3.29 -3.93 -2.05
CA PRO A 52 -2.37 -2.96 -1.43
C PRO A 52 -2.73 -2.67 0.03
N VAL A 53 -1.74 -2.35 0.86
CA VAL A 53 -2.00 -1.73 2.17
C VAL A 53 -1.67 -0.26 2.06
N VAL A 54 -2.61 0.61 2.42
CA VAL A 54 -2.40 2.05 2.45
C VAL A 54 -2.37 2.50 3.89
N ILE A 55 -1.34 3.27 4.25
CA ILE A 55 -1.19 3.93 5.54
C ILE A 55 -1.11 5.43 5.29
N ALA A 56 -2.01 6.20 5.88
CA ALA A 56 -2.14 7.64 5.72
C ALA A 56 -2.33 8.28 7.10
N GLY A 57 -1.22 8.55 7.79
CA GLY A 57 -1.27 8.98 9.19
C GLY A 57 -1.88 7.89 10.08
N ASP A 58 -2.96 8.22 10.80
CA ASP A 58 -3.66 7.30 11.69
C ASP A 58 -4.62 6.35 10.96
N LEU A 59 -4.86 6.60 9.67
CA LEU A 59 -5.71 5.76 8.84
C LEU A 59 -4.88 4.67 8.17
N SER A 60 -5.35 3.43 8.27
CA SER A 60 -4.77 2.33 7.50
C SER A 60 -5.86 1.39 7.01
N TRP A 61 -5.68 0.87 5.79
CA TRP A 61 -6.60 -0.11 5.21
C TRP A 61 -5.88 -1.01 4.21
N SER A 62 -6.49 -2.14 3.91
CA SER A 62 -6.00 -3.09 2.90
C SER A 62 -7.03 -3.31 1.79
N GLY A 63 -6.54 -3.59 0.59
CA GLY A 63 -7.35 -3.80 -0.61
C GLY A 63 -7.71 -2.49 -1.31
N PHE A 64 -8.16 -2.61 -2.55
CA PHE A 64 -8.71 -1.46 -3.29
C PHE A 64 -10.12 -1.13 -2.78
N ARG A 65 -10.32 0.13 -2.38
CA ARG A 65 -11.58 0.70 -1.90
C ARG A 65 -11.76 2.10 -2.47
#